data_AF-A0A016T7Q8-F1
#
_entry.id   AF-A0A016T7Q8-F1
#
_cell.length_a   1.000
_cell.length_b   1.000
_cell.length_c   1.000
_cell.angle_alpha   90.00
_cell.angle_beta   90.00
_cell.angle_gamma   90.00
#
_symmetry.space_group_name_H-M   'P 1'
#
loop_
_entity.id
_entity.type
_entity.pdbx_description
1 polymer ?
#
loop_
_entity_poly.entity_id
_entity_poly.type
_entity_poly.pdbx_seq_one_letter_code
_entity_poly.pdbx_strand_id
1 'polypeptide(L)'
;MSDDSDPGSSVDNFTALVSQKMTESPIKCTQCTEEKGWKMAQYADQLHDAMIIYATVVNKTLEASRNIRDGDWMFDRTAATYEGALGNVTIAWDGARIPSFIFTGLSDSDGPKKLAVIEMDKEGLNAVGV
;
A
#
# COMPACT_ATOMS: atom_id res chain seq x y z
N MET A 1 20.41 0.93 -13.16
CA MET A 1 19.05 0.48 -13.51
C MET A 1 18.13 1.47 -12.83
N SER A 2 17.63 2.41 -13.62
CA SER A 2 16.84 3.55 -13.16
C SER A 2 15.38 3.12 -13.18
N ASP A 3 14.85 2.81 -12.00
CA ASP A 3 13.43 2.58 -11.82
C ASP A 3 12.80 3.92 -11.41
N ASP A 4 12.81 4.88 -12.35
CA ASP A 4 12.07 6.13 -12.26
C ASP A 4 10.59 5.85 -12.60
N SER A 5 9.96 4.96 -11.83
CA SER A 5 8.51 4.92 -11.76
C SER A 5 8.09 6.17 -11.01
N ASP A 6 7.69 7.23 -11.74
CA ASP A 6 7.19 8.47 -11.15
C ASP A 6 6.08 8.14 -10.12
N PRO A 7 6.35 8.26 -8.81
CA PRO A 7 5.39 7.85 -7.79
C PRO A 7 4.13 8.74 -7.82
N GLY A 8 4.21 9.94 -8.43
CA GLY A 8 3.04 10.78 -8.69
C GLY A 8 2.05 10.11 -9.63
N SER A 9 2.53 9.47 -10.70
CA SER A 9 1.68 8.83 -11.70
C SER A 9 0.86 7.66 -11.15
N SER A 10 1.42 6.83 -10.25
CA SER A 10 0.69 5.71 -9.62
C SER A 10 -0.32 6.20 -8.58
N VAL A 11 0.04 7.22 -7.79
CA VAL A 11 -0.84 7.82 -6.79
C VAL A 11 -2.03 8.52 -7.45
N ASP A 12 -1.79 9.29 -8.51
CA ASP A 12 -2.83 10.01 -9.22
C ASP A 12 -3.79 9.04 -9.93
N ASN A 13 -3.26 7.99 -10.55
CA ASN A 13 -4.07 6.95 -11.18
C ASN A 13 -4.95 6.21 -10.15
N PHE A 14 -4.38 5.80 -9.02
CA PHE A 14 -5.14 5.12 -7.97
C PHE A 14 -6.21 6.05 -7.38
N THR A 15 -5.86 7.31 -7.09
CA THR A 15 -6.80 8.31 -6.56
C THR A 15 -7.95 8.55 -7.52
N ALA A 16 -7.68 8.72 -8.81
CA ALA A 16 -8.71 8.91 -9.83
C ALA A 16 -9.67 7.72 -9.92
N LEU A 17 -9.15 6.49 -9.86
CA LEU A 17 -9.96 5.28 -9.87
C LEU A 17 -10.85 5.19 -8.61
N VAL A 18 -10.31 5.52 -7.43
CA VAL A 18 -11.10 5.55 -6.19
C VAL A 18 -12.21 6.59 -6.31
N SER A 19 -11.90 7.82 -6.75
CA SER A 19 -12.90 8.87 -6.99
C SER A 19 -14.03 8.38 -7.89
N GLN A 20 -13.68 7.78 -9.03
CA GLN A 20 -14.63 7.24 -9.98
C GLN A 20 -15.51 6.17 -9.32
N LYS A 21 -14.91 5.17 -8.65
CA LYS A 21 -15.63 4.05 -8.03
C LYS A 21 -16.58 4.51 -6.93
N MET A 22 -16.25 5.58 -6.21
CA MET A 22 -17.14 6.16 -5.21
C MET A 22 -18.45 6.71 -5.81
N THR A 23 -18.44 7.12 -7.08
CA THR A 23 -19.66 7.56 -7.79
C THR A 23 -20.50 6.41 -8.33
N GLU A 24 -19.92 5.21 -8.42
CA GLU A 24 -20.60 4.01 -8.92
C GLU A 24 -21.39 3.29 -7.80
N SER A 25 -22.24 2.35 -8.18
CA SER A 25 -22.94 1.47 -7.23
C SER A 25 -21.93 0.58 -6.48
N PRO A 26 -22.10 0.29 -5.18
CA PRO A 26 -23.26 0.57 -4.33
C PRO A 26 -23.25 1.94 -3.63
N ILE A 27 -22.15 2.68 -3.72
CA ILE A 27 -21.93 3.88 -2.91
C ILE A 27 -22.66 5.11 -3.48
N LYS A 28 -22.64 5.30 -4.80
CA LYS A 28 -23.34 6.38 -5.52
C LYS A 28 -23.11 7.76 -4.91
N CYS A 29 -21.87 8.07 -4.53
CA CYS A 29 -21.53 9.33 -3.90
C CYS A 29 -21.60 10.48 -4.93
N THR A 30 -22.65 11.29 -4.88
CA THR A 30 -22.84 12.46 -5.76
C THR A 30 -22.12 13.72 -5.27
N GLN A 31 -21.49 13.66 -4.09
CA GLN A 31 -20.77 14.77 -3.48
C GLN A 31 -19.25 14.52 -3.38
N CYS A 32 -18.77 13.40 -3.90
CA CYS A 32 -17.36 13.03 -3.88
C CYS A 32 -16.61 13.69 -5.05
N THR A 33 -16.56 15.02 -5.06
CA THR A 33 -15.84 15.82 -6.05
C THR A 33 -14.75 16.66 -5.37
N GLU A 34 -13.64 16.91 -6.06
CA GLU A 34 -12.53 17.72 -5.53
C GLU A 34 -12.99 19.13 -5.14
N GLU A 35 -13.90 19.73 -5.91
CA GLU A 35 -14.52 21.03 -5.61
C GLU A 35 -15.24 21.07 -4.24
N LYS A 36 -15.72 19.91 -3.77
CA LYS A 36 -16.39 19.76 -2.47
C LYS A 36 -15.41 19.33 -1.37
N GLY A 37 -14.11 19.40 -1.63
CA GLY A 37 -13.06 18.98 -0.71
C GLY A 37 -12.91 17.48 -0.58
N TRP A 38 -13.42 16.71 -1.54
CA TRP A 38 -13.19 15.27 -1.56
C TRP A 38 -11.68 14.99 -1.71
N LYS A 39 -11.22 14.01 -0.94
CA LYS A 39 -9.86 13.49 -1.00
C LYS A 39 -9.89 12.00 -0.68
N MET A 40 -8.94 11.27 -1.24
CA MET A 40 -8.74 9.86 -0.88
C MET A 40 -8.44 9.74 0.63
N ALA A 41 -8.99 8.70 1.26
CA ALA A 41 -8.68 8.41 2.65
C ALA A 41 -7.20 8.04 2.81
N GLN A 42 -6.60 8.45 3.92
CA GLN A 42 -5.16 8.26 4.20
C GLN A 42 -4.71 6.79 4.15
N TYR A 43 -5.61 5.83 4.42
CA TYR A 43 -5.31 4.40 4.49
C TYR A 43 -5.99 3.59 3.36
N ALA A 44 -6.48 4.25 2.31
CA ALA A 44 -7.21 3.58 1.24
C ALA A 44 -6.31 2.61 0.44
N ASP A 45 -5.08 3.02 0.17
CA ASP A 45 -4.03 2.20 -0.44
C ASP A 45 -3.70 0.99 0.43
N GLN A 46 -3.54 1.17 1.74
CA GLN A 46 -3.22 0.09 2.67
C GLN A 46 -4.34 -0.95 2.74
N LEU A 47 -5.61 -0.52 2.71
CA LEU A 47 -6.74 -1.44 2.66
C LEU A 47 -6.80 -2.19 1.33
N HIS A 48 -6.51 -1.52 0.22
CA HIS A 48 -6.39 -2.17 -1.09
C HIS A 48 -5.32 -3.28 -1.04
N ASP A 49 -4.12 -2.95 -0.56
CA ASP A 49 -3.00 -3.88 -0.47
C ASP A 49 -3.35 -5.09 0.41
N ALA A 50 -4.03 -4.87 1.53
CA ALA A 50 -4.50 -5.95 2.40
C ALA A 50 -5.44 -6.93 1.67
N MET A 51 -6.30 -6.44 0.77
CA MET A 51 -7.19 -7.30 -0.02
C MET A 51 -6.43 -8.10 -1.08
N ILE A 52 -5.39 -7.52 -1.70
CA ILE A 52 -4.49 -8.23 -2.62
C ILE A 52 -3.72 -9.33 -1.90
N ILE A 53 -3.18 -9.03 -0.71
CA ILE A 53 -2.49 -10.01 0.14
C ILE A 53 -3.45 -11.15 0.50
N TYR A 54 -4.65 -10.83 0.98
CA TYR A 54 -5.67 -11.82 1.32
C TYR A 54 -6.02 -12.71 0.12
N ALA A 55 -6.33 -12.13 -1.03
CA ALA A 55 -6.66 -12.89 -2.25
C ALA A 55 -5.52 -13.82 -2.67
N THR A 56 -4.27 -13.35 -2.58
CA THR A 56 -3.08 -14.15 -2.88
C THR A 56 -2.94 -15.35 -1.94
N VAL A 57 -3.14 -15.14 -0.64
CA VAL A 57 -3.07 -16.21 0.35
C VAL A 57 -4.23 -17.18 0.22
N VAL A 58 -5.44 -16.71 -0.06
CA VAL A 58 -6.59 -17.56 -0.39
C VAL A 58 -6.27 -18.48 -1.56
N ASN A 59 -5.70 -17.96 -2.64
CA ASN A 59 -5.31 -18.78 -3.79
C ASN A 59 -4.31 -19.88 -3.39
N LYS A 60 -3.25 -19.54 -2.65
CA LYS A 60 -2.28 -20.52 -2.12
C LYS A 60 -2.95 -21.57 -1.22
N THR A 61 -3.95 -21.17 -0.45
CA THR A 61 -4.73 -22.06 0.43
C THR A 61 -5.51 -23.09 -0.37
N LEU A 62 -6.17 -22.65 -1.43
CA LEU A 62 -6.95 -23.50 -2.31
C LEU A 62 -6.05 -24.48 -3.09
N GLU A 63 -4.90 -24.01 -3.60
CA GLU A 63 -3.89 -24.85 -4.27
C GLU A 63 -3.35 -25.94 -3.34
N ALA A 64 -3.22 -25.65 -2.05
CA ALA A 64 -2.82 -26.61 -1.03
C ALA A 64 -3.96 -27.54 -0.57
N SER A 65 -5.16 -27.46 -1.17
CA SER A 65 -6.36 -28.19 -0.76
C SER A 65 -6.72 -27.99 0.72
N ARG A 66 -6.48 -26.78 1.23
CA ARG A 66 -6.76 -26.37 2.61
C ARG A 66 -8.06 -25.56 2.69
N ASN A 67 -8.62 -25.48 3.89
CA ASN A 67 -9.81 -24.68 4.14
C ASN A 67 -9.42 -23.21 4.30
N ILE A 68 -10.04 -22.30 3.54
CA ILE A 68 -9.85 -20.84 3.65
C ILE A 68 -10.32 -20.23 4.98
N ARG A 69 -10.89 -21.06 5.86
CA ARG A 69 -11.25 -20.69 7.24
C ARG A 69 -10.17 -21.06 8.25
N ASP A 70 -9.10 -21.72 7.81
CA ASP A 70 -7.91 -22.00 8.61
C ASP A 70 -7.04 -20.73 8.68
N GLY A 71 -7.46 -19.81 9.54
CA GLY A 71 -6.86 -18.47 9.65
C GLY A 71 -5.38 -18.50 10.03
N ASP A 72 -4.98 -19.42 10.92
CA ASP A 72 -3.58 -19.59 11.33
C ASP A 72 -2.72 -20.03 10.15
N TRP A 73 -3.19 -21.04 9.39
CA TRP A 73 -2.47 -21.51 8.21
C TRP A 73 -2.30 -20.40 7.16
N MET A 74 -3.34 -19.60 6.97
CA MET A 74 -3.31 -18.46 6.04
C MET A 74 -2.33 -17.39 6.52
N PHE A 75 -2.40 -17.03 7.80
CA PHE A 75 -1.54 -16.00 8.39
C PHE A 75 -0.06 -16.33 8.25
N ASP A 76 0.34 -17.58 8.52
CA ASP A 76 1.71 -18.09 8.35
C ASP A 76 2.28 -17.95 6.93
N ARG A 77 1.44 -17.61 5.94
CA ARG A 77 1.78 -17.49 4.51
C ARG A 77 1.62 -16.08 3.97
N THR A 78 1.35 -15.11 4.84
CA THR A 78 1.26 -13.69 4.50
C THR A 78 2.63 -13.03 4.34
N ALA A 79 3.69 -13.63 4.90
CA ALA A 79 5.05 -13.07 4.80
C ALA A 79 5.58 -13.19 3.37
N ALA A 80 5.61 -12.07 2.64
CA ALA A 80 6.14 -11.95 1.28
C ALA A 80 6.19 -10.47 0.85
N THR A 81 6.71 -10.23 -0.35
CA THR A 81 6.54 -8.97 -1.07
C THR A 81 5.40 -9.11 -2.08
N TYR A 82 4.53 -8.11 -2.12
CA TYR A 82 3.34 -8.02 -2.98
C TYR A 82 3.38 -6.75 -3.80
N GLU A 83 2.78 -6.77 -4.99
CA GLU A 83 2.54 -5.57 -5.79
C GLU A 83 1.29 -4.85 -5.24
N GLY A 84 1.50 -3.73 -4.56
CA GLY A 84 0.44 -2.89 -3.99
C GLY A 84 -0.01 -1.77 -4.93
N ALA A 85 -1.00 -0.98 -4.50
CA ALA A 85 -1.58 0.10 -5.28
C ALA A 85 -0.55 1.17 -5.70
N LEU A 86 0.38 1.48 -4.79
CA LEU A 86 1.35 2.57 -4.95
C LEU A 86 2.79 2.05 -5.08
N GLY A 87 2.95 0.74 -5.28
CA GLY A 87 4.25 0.07 -5.34
C GLY A 87 4.31 -1.16 -4.43
N ASN A 88 5.50 -1.76 -4.36
CA ASN A 88 5.70 -3.01 -3.64
C ASN A 88 5.52 -2.84 -2.12
N VAL A 89 4.87 -3.82 -1.51
CA VAL A 89 4.64 -3.92 -0.06
C VAL A 89 5.24 -5.19 0.46
N THR A 90 6.07 -5.10 1.50
CA THR A 90 6.64 -6.28 2.17
C THR A 90 5.96 -6.50 3.51
N ILE A 91 5.55 -7.74 3.76
CA ILE A 91 4.97 -8.20 5.01
C ILE A 91 5.99 -9.12 5.70
N ALA A 92 6.29 -8.83 6.96
CA ALA A 92 7.18 -9.62 7.80
C ALA A 92 6.49 -10.90 8.29
N TRP A 93 7.27 -11.79 8.91
CA TRP A 93 6.82 -13.10 9.39
C TRP A 93 5.73 -13.00 10.48
N ASP A 94 5.68 -11.89 11.21
CA ASP A 94 4.70 -11.61 12.26
C ASP A 94 3.44 -10.90 11.72
N GLY A 95 3.31 -10.79 10.40
CA GLY A 95 2.19 -10.12 9.72
C GLY A 95 2.28 -8.60 9.67
N ALA A 96 3.34 -7.98 10.23
CA ALA A 96 3.53 -6.54 10.15
C ALA A 96 3.96 -6.10 8.74
N ARG A 97 3.42 -4.98 8.25
CA ARG A 97 3.96 -4.32 7.06
C ARG A 97 5.29 -3.68 7.41
N ILE A 98 6.31 -3.96 6.61
CA ILE A 98 7.64 -3.35 6.75
C ILE A 98 7.55 -1.90 6.25
N PRO A 99 7.74 -0.91 7.12
CA PRO A 99 7.57 0.49 6.74
C PRO A 99 8.84 1.04 6.08
N SER A 100 8.64 2.06 5.25
CA SER A 100 9.68 3.00 4.83
C SER A 100 9.29 4.38 5.32
N PHE A 101 10.22 5.09 5.94
CA PHE A 101 10.00 6.44 6.44
C PHE A 101 10.75 7.45 5.57
N ILE A 102 10.09 8.55 5.26
CA ILE A 102 10.69 9.65 4.53
C ILE A 102 10.93 10.78 5.52
N PHE A 103 12.19 11.20 5.66
CA PHE A 103 12.54 12.39 6.40
C PHE A 103 12.59 13.59 5.46
N THR A 104 11.75 14.58 5.72
CA THR A 104 11.59 15.77 4.88
C THR A 104 12.01 17.01 5.67
N GLY A 105 12.76 17.90 5.03
CA GLY A 105 13.11 19.21 5.55
C GLY A 105 12.74 20.32 4.58
N LEU A 106 13.32 21.51 4.78
CA LEU A 106 13.14 22.66 3.90
C LEU A 106 14.29 22.74 2.87
N SER A 107 13.95 23.07 1.62
CA SER A 107 14.91 23.44 0.58
C SER A 107 15.32 24.91 0.71
N ASP A 108 16.33 25.32 -0.04
CA ASP A 108 16.75 26.73 -0.19
C ASP A 108 15.65 27.63 -0.81
N SER A 109 14.57 27.04 -1.31
CA SER A 109 13.41 27.72 -1.87
C SER A 109 12.18 27.66 -0.95
N ASP A 110 12.38 27.40 0.35
CA ASP A 110 11.34 27.23 1.38
C ASP A 110 10.29 26.14 1.06
N GLY A 111 10.61 25.21 0.15
CA GLY A 111 9.77 24.09 -0.22
C GLY A 111 10.15 22.81 0.54
N PRO A 112 9.25 21.83 0.67
CA PRO A 112 9.61 20.54 1.25
C PRO A 112 10.63 19.80 0.36
N LYS A 113 11.70 19.28 0.97
CA LYS A 113 12.72 18.46 0.32
C LYS A 113 12.93 17.16 1.07
N LYS A 114 12.86 16.03 0.38
CA LYS A 114 13.26 14.73 0.92
C LYS A 114 14.76 14.78 1.26
N LEU A 115 15.09 14.56 2.53
CA LEU A 115 16.46 14.60 3.06
C LEU A 115 17.04 13.18 3.22
N ALA A 116 16.23 12.23 3.65
CA ALA A 116 16.64 10.85 3.84
C ALA A 116 15.46 9.89 3.68
N VAL A 117 15.76 8.63 3.38
CA VAL A 117 14.82 7.51 3.47
C VAL A 117 15.36 6.53 4.50
N ILE A 118 14.51 6.14 5.44
CA ILE A 118 14.82 5.13 6.44
C ILE A 118 14.02 3.90 6.04
N GLU A 119 14.73 2.86 5.58
CA GLU A 119 14.12 1.58 5.27
C GLU A 119 14.32 0.62 6.43
N MET A 120 13.39 -0.28 6.66
CA MET A 120 13.56 -1.38 7.60
C MET A 120 14.04 -2.61 6.84
N ASP A 121 14.83 -3.47 7.49
CA ASP A 121 15.17 -4.78 6.95
C ASP A 121 13.92 -5.64 6.69
N LYS A 122 14.09 -6.76 5.99
CA LYS A 122 13.00 -7.67 5.62
C LYS A 122 12.34 -8.39 6.79
N GLU A 123 12.86 -8.24 8.00
CA GLU A 123 12.28 -8.78 9.23
C GLU A 123 11.59 -7.67 10.05
N GLY A 124 11.71 -6.40 9.65
CA GLY A 124 11.20 -5.26 10.40
C GLY A 124 12.00 -4.96 11.69
N LEU A 125 13.21 -5.50 11.84
CA LEU A 125 13.97 -5.46 13.09
C LEU A 125 14.98 -4.31 13.13
N ASN A 126 15.67 -4.05 12.02
CA ASN A 126 16.72 -3.03 11.95
C ASN A 126 16.43 -1.98 10.89
N ALA A 127 16.72 -0.72 11.20
CA ALA A 127 16.72 0.36 10.23
C ALA A 127 18.03 0.32 9.41
N VAL A 128 17.91 0.39 8.09
CA VAL A 128 19.01 0.62 7.16
C VAL A 128 18.90 2.04 6.60
N GLY A 129 20.00 2.80 6.69
CA GLY A 129 20.07 4.14 6.10
C GLY A 129 20.43 4.05 4.63
N VAL A 130 19.67 4.72 3.77
CA VAL A 130 19.97 4.91 2.35
C VAL A 130 20.03 6.40 2.03
#